data_AF-A0A3B0TKG2-F1
#
_entry.id   AF-A0A3B0TKG2-F1
#
_cell.length_a   1.000
_cell.length_b   1.000
_cell.length_c   1.000
_cell.angle_alpha   90.00
_cell.angle_beta   90.00
_cell.angle_gamma   90.00
#
_symmetry.space_group_name_H-M   'P 1'
#
loop_
_entity.id
_entity.type
_entity.pdbx_description
1 polymer ?
#
loop_
_entity_poly.entity_id
_entity_poly.type
_entity_poly.pdbx_seq_one_letter_code
_entity_poly.pdbx_strand_id
1 'polypeptide(L)' 'SMATLHGENMKTGTLSRERLTGSKWLRVTVIDQAGKRAWSNPVWTEDLGEILPETK' A
#
# COMPACT_ATOMS: atom_id res chain seq x y z
N SER A 1 -8.64 -8.00 -4.52
CA SER A 1 -8.41 -8.37 -3.11
C SER A 1 -8.02 -7.13 -2.32
N MET A 2 -8.22 -7.11 -1.00
CA MET A 2 -7.83 -6.00 -0.11
C MET A 2 -7.06 -6.55 1.10
N ALA A 3 -6.09 -5.78 1.59
CA ALA A 3 -5.42 -6.00 2.86
C ALA A 3 -5.70 -4.80 3.76
N THR A 4 -5.98 -5.03 5.05
CA THR A 4 -6.40 -3.99 5.99
C THR A 4 -5.74 -4.21 7.34
N LEU A 5 -5.32 -3.12 7.97
CA LEU A 5 -4.80 -3.08 9.33
C LEU A 5 -5.56 -1.97 10.06
N HIS A 6 -5.93 -2.23 11.32
CA HIS A 6 -6.57 -1.24 12.18
C HIS A 6 -5.88 -1.23 13.54
N GLY A 7 -5.87 -0.07 14.19
CA GLY A 7 -5.29 0.11 15.51
C GLY A 7 -5.69 1.46 16.09
N GLU A 8 -5.62 1.57 17.41
CA GLU A 8 -5.90 2.83 18.10
C GLU A 8 -4.72 3.79 17.95
N ASN A 9 -4.99 5.05 17.58
CA ASN A 9 -3.96 6.09 17.39
C ASN A 9 -2.78 5.69 16.46
N MET A 10 -3.05 4.82 15.48
CA MET A 10 -2.04 4.26 14.57
C MET A 10 -1.43 5.35 13.68
N LYS A 11 -0.10 5.50 13.73
CA LYS A 11 0.65 6.43 12.87
C LYS A 11 1.41 5.75 11.73
N THR A 12 1.68 4.45 11.87
CA THR A 12 2.43 3.63 10.91
C THR A 12 1.79 2.25 10.83
N GLY A 13 2.00 1.55 9.72
CA GLY A 13 1.48 0.20 9.53
C GLY A 13 2.14 -0.48 8.34
N THR A 14 2.30 -1.79 8.44
CA THR A 14 2.85 -2.63 7.37
C THR A 14 1.85 -3.72 7.05
N LEU A 15 1.56 -3.91 5.77
CA LEU A 15 0.64 -4.94 5.27
C LEU A 15 1.39 -5.84 4.29
N SER A 16 1.21 -7.16 4.42
CA SER A 16 1.74 -8.10 3.43
C SER A 16 1.05 -7.89 2.08
N ARG A 17 1.85 -7.99 1.02
CA ARG A 17 1.42 -7.84 -0.37
C ARG A 17 0.97 -9.16 -1.01
N GLU A 18 1.10 -10.29 -0.31
CA GLU A 18 0.85 -11.64 -0.82
C GLU A 18 -0.53 -11.78 -1.47
N ARG A 19 -1.57 -11.26 -0.81
CA ARG A 19 -2.95 -11.31 -1.33
C ARG A 19 -3.21 -10.32 -2.46
N LEU A 20 -2.30 -9.40 -2.72
CA LEU A 20 -2.43 -8.31 -3.71
C LEU A 20 -1.52 -8.52 -4.93
N THR A 21 -0.80 -9.64 -5.01
CA THR A 21 0.17 -9.98 -6.08
C THR A 21 -0.42 -10.00 -7.48
N GLY A 22 -1.73 -10.20 -7.63
CA GLY A 22 -2.42 -10.17 -8.92
C GLY A 22 -2.67 -8.77 -9.50
N SER A 23 -2.32 -7.69 -8.80
CA SER A 23 -2.53 -6.31 -9.28
C SER A 23 -1.21 -5.65 -9.68
N LYS A 24 -1.22 -4.94 -10.81
CA LYS A 24 -0.07 -4.15 -11.31
C LYS A 24 0.11 -2.80 -10.61
N TRP A 25 -0.90 -2.37 -9.86
CA TRP A 25 -0.87 -1.11 -9.13
C TRP A 25 -1.49 -1.27 -7.74
N LEU A 26 -1.11 -0.37 -6.85
CA LEU A 26 -1.58 -0.33 -5.47
C LEU A 26 -2.00 1.11 -5.12
N ARG A 27 -2.99 1.24 -4.25
CA ARG A 27 -3.36 2.50 -3.63
C ARG A 27 -3.57 2.25 -2.14
N VAL A 28 -3.08 3.16 -1.33
CA VAL A 28 -3.32 3.12 0.12
C VAL A 28 -4.46 4.08 0.43
N THR A 29 -5.40 3.63 1.26
CA THR A 29 -6.44 4.48 1.83
C THR A 29 -6.28 4.46 3.35
N VAL A 30 -6.29 5.64 3.96
CA VAL A 30 -6.31 5.81 5.42
C VAL A 30 -7.69 6.31 5.82
N ILE A 31 -8.26 5.71 6.85
CA ILE A 31 -9.54 6.10 7.44
C ILE A 31 -9.28 6.45 8.90
N ASP A 32 -9.63 7.66 9.32
CA ASP A 32 -9.53 8.05 10.73
C ASP A 32 -10.72 7.54 11.57
N GLN A 33 -10.66 7.73 12.88
CA GLN A 33 -11.73 7.32 13.79
C GLN A 33 -13.07 8.03 13.52
N ALA A 34 -13.05 9.22 12.93
CA ALA A 34 -14.24 9.97 12.54
C ALA A 34 -14.77 9.55 11.15
N GLY A 35 -14.13 8.57 10.49
CA GLY A 35 -14.50 8.07 9.16
C GLY A 35 -14.00 8.93 8.01
N LYS A 36 -13.19 9.97 8.24
CA LYS A 36 -12.60 10.77 7.17
C LYS A 36 -11.54 9.96 6.45
N ARG A 37 -11.45 10.16 5.14
CA ARG A 37 -10.62 9.34 4.25
C ARG A 37 -9.59 10.19 3.52
N ALA A 38 -8.38 9.67 3.47
CA ALA A 38 -7.34 10.12 2.56
C ALA A 38 -6.86 8.93 1.72
N TRP A 39 -6.42 9.17 0.50
CA TRP A 39 -5.91 8.13 -0.38
C TRP A 39 -4.67 8.60 -1.14
N SER A 40 -3.78 7.67 -1.43
CA SER A 40 -2.65 7.91 -2.32
C SER A 40 -3.11 7.93 -3.77
N ASN A 41 -2.28 8.48 -4.66
CA ASN A 41 -2.39 8.13 -6.08
C ASN A 41 -2.07 6.63 -6.28
N PRO A 42 -2.49 6.03 -7.41
CA PRO A 42 -2.04 4.69 -7.76
C PRO A 42 -0.51 4.67 -7.86
N VAL A 43 0.09 3.64 -7.31
CA VAL A 43 1.53 3.35 -7.38
C VAL A 43 1.69 2.08 -8.19
N TRP A 44 2.38 2.15 -9.31
CA TRP A 44 2.63 0.99 -10.15
C TRP A 44 3.72 0.12 -9.52
N THR A 45 3.53 -1.19 -9.53
CA THR A 45 4.49 -2.12 -8.93
C THR A 45 5.79 -2.22 -9.72
N GLU A 46 5.73 -1.86 -11.00
CA GLU A 46 6.87 -1.80 -11.93
C GLU A 46 7.82 -0.65 -11.52
N ASP A 47 7.29 0.53 -11.19
CA ASP A 47 8.06 1.69 -10.71
C ASP A 47 8.77 1.44 -9.37
N LEU A 48 8.24 0.52 -8.55
CA LEU A 48 8.86 0.11 -7.28
C LEU A 48 10.05 -0.85 -7.48
N GLY A 49 10.24 -1.36 -8.70
CA GLY A 49 11.29 -2.32 -9.07
C GLY A 49 12.64 -1.70 -9.45
N GLU A 50 12.72 -0.39 -9.67
CA GLU A 50 13.99 0.30 -10.06
C GLU A 50 14.98 0.51 -8.90
N ILE A 51 14.72 -0.02 -7.70
CA ILE A 51 15.62 0.14 -6.52
C ILE A 51 16.65 -1.01 -6.40
N LEU A 52 16.71 -1.94 -7.35
CA LEU A 52 17.83 -2.89 -7.42
C LEU A 52 18.72 -2.53 -8.62
N PRO A 53 20.03 -2.31 -8.43
CA PRO A 53 20.91 -2.12 -9.56
C PRO A 53 20.84 -3.36 -10.43
N GLU A 54 20.61 -3.11 -11.71
CA GLU A 54 20.56 -4.11 -12.75
C GLU A 54 21.88 -4.87 -12.71
N THR A 55 21.84 -6.14 -12.35
CA THR A 55 22.99 -7.00 -12.60
C THR A 55 22.96 -7.32 -14.09
N LYS A 56 23.59 -6.46 -14.88
CA LYS A 56 24.13 -6.81 -16.19
C LYS A 56 25.60 -6.43 -16.23
#